data_AF-A0A352WQZ9-F1
#
_entry.id   AF-A0A352WQZ9-F1
#
_cell.length_a   1.000
_cell.length_b   1.000
_cell.length_c   1.000
_cell.angle_alpha   90.00
_cell.angle_beta   90.00
_cell.angle_gamma   90.00
#
_symmetry.space_group_name_H-M   'P 1'
#
loop_
_entity.id
_entity.type
_entity.pdbx_description
1 polymer ?
#
loop_
_entity_poly.entity_id
_entity_poly.type
_entity_poly.pdbx_seq_one_letter_code
_entity_poly.pdbx_strand_id
1 'polypeptide(L)'
;MSTGQLVRYTVEGRELINEGGRVNFWRAPVDNDYGAGTPEIYAEWRDPLANAAPPTHVIRTDKEGSASIVFNYTLLGGDARYTQQFTVHGNGSIEVTNALRAVAGEAAPDLNRWGAPLGEGQHSNLYRFGNRFTLDASLTEAAWYGRGPGETATDRNATALVGRYESDVEDLFTLYARPQHNGLRTDVHEVTFTNVEGAGLRFSTDSTFHFSAAHHRMEALDPGPDKAAVQSHVRLLEPKAPVFVNIDGFHSGVGCVNSWGALPLPEYQLPFGDYRFHYRIEPVLAE
;
A
#
# COMPACT_ATOMS: atom_id res chain seq x y z
N MET A 1 -0.60 2.33 -23.43
CA MET A 1 -0.19 2.29 -22.01
C MET A 1 -0.48 3.65 -21.40
N SER A 2 -1.66 3.86 -20.82
CA SER A 2 -2.12 5.21 -20.40
C SER A 2 -2.09 5.45 -18.89
N THR A 3 -1.98 4.40 -18.05
CA THR A 3 -2.15 4.50 -16.59
C THR A 3 -0.90 4.17 -15.77
N GLY A 4 0.12 3.55 -16.38
CA GLY A 4 1.34 3.09 -15.71
C GLY A 4 1.12 2.00 -14.67
N GLN A 5 0.21 1.08 -14.96
CA GLN A 5 -0.16 -0.04 -14.09
C GLN A 5 0.16 -1.38 -14.76
N LEU A 6 0.47 -2.38 -13.94
CA LEU A 6 0.55 -3.76 -14.37
C LEU A 6 -0.87 -4.32 -14.48
N VAL A 7 -1.31 -4.66 -15.70
CA VAL A 7 -2.69 -5.12 -15.96
C VAL A 7 -2.84 -6.63 -15.92
N ARG A 8 -1.73 -7.37 -16.02
CA ARG A 8 -1.69 -8.82 -15.99
C ARG A 8 -0.27 -9.31 -15.76
N TYR A 9 -0.11 -10.37 -14.99
CA TYR A 9 1.13 -11.16 -14.93
C TYR A 9 0.77 -12.65 -15.00
N THR A 10 1.32 -13.35 -16.01
CA THR A 10 0.98 -14.74 -16.31
C THR A 10 2.25 -15.57 -16.39
N VAL A 11 2.26 -16.72 -15.72
CA VAL A 11 3.37 -17.66 -15.67
C VAL A 11 2.83 -19.04 -16.04
N GLU A 12 3.41 -19.67 -17.05
CA GLU A 12 2.97 -21.00 -17.54
C GLU A 12 1.46 -21.11 -17.81
N GLY A 13 0.85 -20.03 -18.32
CA GLY A 13 -0.58 -19.97 -18.61
C GLY A 13 -1.49 -19.68 -17.40
N ARG A 14 -0.93 -19.57 -16.20
CA ARG A 14 -1.65 -19.20 -14.96
C ARG A 14 -1.54 -17.71 -14.73
N GLU A 15 -2.68 -17.03 -14.57
CA GLU A 15 -2.71 -15.62 -14.20
C GLU A 15 -2.46 -15.49 -12.69
N LEU A 16 -1.47 -14.68 -12.31
CA LEU A 16 -1.07 -14.49 -10.91
C LEU A 16 -1.46 -13.11 -10.38
N ILE A 17 -1.41 -12.08 -11.24
CA ILE A 17 -1.82 -10.70 -10.93
C ILE A 17 -2.87 -10.28 -11.96
N ASN A 18 -4.05 -9.87 -11.49
CA ASN A 18 -5.15 -9.34 -12.32
C ASN A 18 -5.07 -7.81 -12.49
N GLU A 19 -4.52 -7.11 -11.50
CA GLU A 19 -4.25 -5.67 -11.53
C GLU A 19 -3.15 -5.38 -10.51
N GLY A 20 -2.16 -4.54 -10.81
CA GLY A 20 -0.99 -4.42 -9.95
C GLY A 20 -0.17 -3.17 -10.14
N GLY A 21 0.69 -2.92 -9.16
CA GLY A 21 1.64 -1.80 -9.20
C GLY A 21 0.98 -0.42 -9.12
N ARG A 22 -0.32 -0.31 -8.86
CA ARG A 22 -0.95 1.02 -8.71
C ARG A 22 -0.48 1.63 -7.39
N VAL A 23 0.07 2.84 -7.46
CA VAL A 23 0.46 3.59 -6.24
C VAL A 23 -0.73 3.77 -5.31
N ASN A 24 -0.47 3.66 -4.01
CA ASN A 24 -1.45 3.89 -2.96
C ASN A 24 -0.84 4.81 -1.91
N PHE A 25 -1.54 5.92 -1.62
CA PHE A 25 -1.19 6.87 -0.57
C PHE A 25 -2.18 6.83 0.62
N TRP A 26 -3.26 6.06 0.45
CA TRP A 26 -4.41 6.05 1.33
C TRP A 26 -4.54 4.72 2.08
N ARG A 27 -5.11 4.79 3.27
CA ARG A 27 -5.64 3.62 3.99
C ARG A 27 -7.10 3.89 4.35
N ALA A 28 -7.89 2.84 4.48
CA ALA A 28 -9.19 2.94 5.12
C ALA A 28 -9.02 3.48 6.56
N PRO A 29 -9.53 4.67 6.91
CA PRO A 29 -9.16 5.30 8.16
C PRO A 29 -9.58 4.50 9.40
N VAL A 30 -8.70 4.43 10.40
CA VAL A 30 -9.00 3.82 11.70
C VAL A 30 -9.75 4.79 12.61
N ASP A 31 -10.27 4.30 13.74
CA ASP A 31 -11.02 5.17 14.68
C ASP A 31 -10.22 6.39 15.18
N ASN A 32 -8.91 6.21 15.41
CA ASN A 32 -8.01 7.30 15.80
C ASN A 32 -7.87 8.36 14.70
N ASP A 33 -7.82 7.94 13.43
CA ASP A 33 -7.74 8.85 12.27
C ASP A 33 -8.98 9.77 12.23
N TYR A 34 -10.17 9.19 12.38
CA TYR A 34 -11.42 9.96 12.49
C TYR A 34 -11.41 10.90 13.69
N GLY A 35 -10.93 10.43 14.85
CA GLY A 35 -10.78 11.25 16.05
C GLY A 35 -9.87 12.46 15.85
N ALA A 36 -8.84 12.32 15.02
CA ALA A 36 -7.89 13.38 14.66
C ALA A 36 -8.32 14.22 13.44
N GLY A 37 -9.43 13.89 12.78
CA GLY A 37 -9.91 14.59 11.58
C GLY A 37 -9.06 14.36 10.32
N THR A 38 -8.12 13.42 10.34
CA THR A 38 -7.20 13.19 9.22
C THR A 38 -7.85 12.69 7.92
N PRO A 39 -9.02 12.00 7.89
CA PRO A 39 -9.67 11.63 6.63
C PRO A 39 -10.07 12.83 5.77
N GLU A 40 -10.37 13.97 6.39
CA GLU A 40 -10.69 15.23 5.72
C GLU A 40 -9.40 15.98 5.36
N ILE A 41 -8.49 16.14 6.33
CA ILE A 41 -7.24 16.89 6.13
C ILE A 41 -6.35 16.23 5.07
N TYR A 42 -6.28 14.89 5.05
CA TYR A 42 -5.37 14.14 4.15
C TYR A 42 -6.02 13.86 2.79
N ALA A 43 -7.23 14.36 2.52
CA ALA A 43 -8.04 13.98 1.36
C ALA A 43 -7.36 14.21 0.00
N GLU A 44 -6.39 15.14 -0.08
CA GLU A 44 -5.56 15.35 -1.28
C GLU A 44 -4.81 14.07 -1.71
N TRP A 45 -4.56 13.15 -0.78
CA TRP A 45 -3.86 11.88 -0.99
C TRP A 45 -4.79 10.67 -1.21
N ARG A 46 -6.11 10.85 -1.19
CA ARG A 46 -7.06 9.73 -1.39
C ARG A 46 -6.90 9.09 -2.77
N ASP A 47 -6.81 9.91 -3.81
CA ASP A 47 -6.46 9.49 -5.17
C ASP A 47 -5.83 10.65 -5.96
N PRO A 48 -4.58 11.03 -5.67
CA PRO A 48 -3.94 12.18 -6.31
C PRO A 48 -3.76 11.98 -7.83
N LEU A 49 -3.86 10.74 -8.32
CA LEU A 49 -3.80 10.42 -9.74
C LEU A 49 -5.12 10.67 -10.48
N ALA A 50 -6.26 10.67 -9.80
CA ALA A 50 -7.56 10.87 -10.44
C ALA A 50 -7.68 12.25 -11.12
N ASN A 51 -6.99 13.25 -10.57
CA ASN A 51 -6.96 14.62 -11.08
C ASN A 51 -5.65 14.96 -11.82
N ALA A 52 -4.72 14.01 -11.93
CA ALA A 52 -3.43 14.22 -12.59
C ALA A 52 -3.57 14.09 -14.11
N ALA A 53 -2.72 14.83 -14.84
CA ALA A 53 -2.52 14.56 -16.26
C ALA A 53 -1.98 13.14 -16.47
N PRO A 54 -2.24 12.50 -17.62
CA PRO A 54 -1.64 11.21 -17.95
C PRO A 54 -0.12 11.24 -17.81
N PRO A 55 0.51 10.16 -17.30
CA PRO A 55 1.95 10.14 -17.13
C PRO A 55 2.68 10.20 -18.46
N THR A 56 3.84 10.84 -18.45
CA THR A 56 4.82 10.60 -19.51
C THR A 56 5.51 9.26 -19.26
N HIS A 57 5.98 8.60 -20.31
CA HIS A 57 6.69 7.34 -20.16
C HIS A 57 7.88 7.21 -21.09
N VAL A 58 8.89 6.46 -20.64
CA VAL A 58 10.07 6.09 -21.41
C VAL A 58 10.25 4.58 -21.31
N ILE A 59 10.43 3.92 -22.46
CA ILE A 59 10.73 2.49 -22.54
C ILE A 59 12.18 2.33 -22.99
N ARG A 60 12.93 1.49 -22.29
CA ARG A 60 14.30 1.10 -22.63
C ARG A 60 14.39 -0.41 -22.63
N THR A 61 15.01 -0.98 -23.64
CA THR A 61 15.38 -2.40 -23.67
C THR A 61 16.89 -2.51 -23.66
N ASP A 62 17.43 -3.40 -22.84
CA ASP A 62 18.85 -3.72 -22.89
C ASP A 62 19.11 -4.90 -23.85
N LYS A 63 20.39 -5.18 -24.10
CA LYS A 63 20.82 -6.29 -24.95
C LYS A 63 20.72 -7.65 -24.25
N GLU A 64 20.53 -7.66 -22.93
CA GLU A 64 20.46 -8.85 -22.07
C GLU A 64 19.01 -9.36 -21.92
N GLY A 65 18.06 -8.71 -22.58
CA GLY A 65 16.66 -9.14 -22.65
C GLY A 65 15.76 -8.54 -21.56
N SER A 66 16.22 -7.52 -20.84
CA SER A 66 15.38 -6.78 -19.91
C SER A 66 14.68 -5.59 -20.58
N ALA A 67 13.48 -5.27 -20.08
CA ALA A 67 12.71 -4.10 -20.51
C ALA A 67 12.40 -3.22 -19.29
N SER A 68 12.87 -1.98 -19.34
CA SER A 68 12.60 -0.96 -18.33
C SER A 68 11.56 0.04 -18.85
N ILE A 69 10.49 0.25 -18.08
CA ILE A 69 9.45 1.24 -18.34
C ILE A 69 9.38 2.21 -17.18
N VAL A 70 9.61 3.49 -17.44
CA VAL A 70 9.57 4.56 -16.43
C VAL A 70 8.36 5.45 -16.71
N PHE A 71 7.47 5.58 -15.73
CA PHE A 71 6.32 6.48 -15.73
C PHE A 71 6.60 7.69 -14.82
N ASN A 72 6.26 8.90 -15.28
CA ASN A 72 6.41 10.12 -14.50
C ASN A 72 5.08 10.86 -14.40
N TYR A 73 4.69 11.19 -13.17
CA TYR A 73 3.44 11.85 -12.82
C TYR A 73 3.73 13.21 -12.19
N THR A 74 2.90 14.20 -12.52
CA THR A 74 2.81 15.46 -11.77
C THR A 74 1.63 15.34 -10.82
N LEU A 75 1.85 15.53 -9.53
CA LEU A 75 0.78 15.51 -8.53
C LEU A 75 0.64 16.90 -7.90
N LEU A 76 -0.49 17.14 -7.24
CA LEU A 76 -0.73 18.31 -6.39
C LEU A 76 -0.37 19.64 -7.09
N GLY A 77 -0.89 19.85 -8.31
CA GLY A 77 -0.67 21.11 -9.04
C GLY A 77 0.78 21.37 -9.50
N GLY A 78 1.71 20.43 -9.29
CA GLY A 78 3.13 20.62 -9.60
C GLY A 78 4.05 20.51 -8.38
N ASP A 79 3.48 20.54 -7.18
CA ASP A 79 4.24 20.54 -5.93
C ASP A 79 4.88 19.18 -5.66
N ALA A 80 4.41 18.11 -6.29
CA ALA A 80 5.02 16.79 -6.18
C ALA A 80 5.20 16.06 -7.51
N ARG A 81 6.25 15.22 -7.56
CA ARG A 81 6.54 14.31 -8.67
C ARG A 81 6.56 12.88 -8.18
N TYR A 82 5.81 12.03 -8.85
CA TYR A 82 5.87 10.58 -8.62
C TYR A 82 6.47 9.89 -9.84
N THR A 83 7.49 9.08 -9.62
CA THR A 83 8.11 8.24 -10.65
C THR A 83 7.96 6.78 -10.26
N GLN A 84 7.48 5.98 -11.21
CA GLN A 84 7.43 4.52 -11.08
C GLN A 84 8.20 3.88 -12.22
N GLN A 85 9.12 2.98 -11.87
CA GLN A 85 9.87 2.19 -12.83
C GLN A 85 9.56 0.72 -12.65
N PHE A 86 9.21 0.05 -13.74
CA PHE A 86 9.18 -1.40 -13.86
C PHE A 86 10.39 -1.85 -14.67
N THR A 87 11.18 -2.79 -14.17
CA THR A 87 12.21 -3.50 -14.96
C THR A 87 11.81 -4.97 -15.04
N VAL A 88 11.47 -5.46 -16.22
CA VAL A 88 11.10 -6.86 -16.46
C VAL A 88 12.33 -7.59 -16.98
N HIS A 89 12.71 -8.68 -16.32
CA HIS A 89 13.88 -9.48 -16.67
C HIS A 89 13.50 -10.74 -17.47
N GLY A 90 14.46 -11.31 -18.20
CA GLY A 90 14.24 -12.51 -19.02
C GLY A 90 13.87 -13.78 -18.23
N ASN A 91 14.12 -13.80 -16.92
CA ASN A 91 13.68 -14.88 -16.01
C ASN A 91 12.24 -14.69 -15.49
N GLY A 92 11.53 -13.66 -15.96
CA GLY A 92 10.17 -13.33 -15.55
C GLY A 92 10.06 -12.49 -14.29
N SER A 93 11.15 -12.21 -13.57
CA SER A 93 11.12 -11.30 -12.41
C SER A 93 10.88 -9.85 -12.83
N ILE A 94 10.24 -9.08 -11.96
CA ILE A 94 9.93 -7.67 -12.17
C ILE A 94 10.46 -6.86 -10.98
N GLU A 95 11.37 -5.94 -11.23
CA GLU A 95 11.74 -4.91 -10.26
C GLU A 95 10.78 -3.73 -10.35
N VAL A 96 10.31 -3.26 -9.20
CA VAL A 96 9.47 -2.06 -9.10
C VAL A 96 10.15 -1.05 -8.20
N THR A 97 10.43 0.14 -8.73
CA THR A 97 10.97 1.27 -7.97
C THR A 97 9.96 2.40 -7.97
N ASN A 98 9.64 2.90 -6.78
CA ASN A 98 8.73 4.02 -6.58
C ASN A 98 9.49 5.17 -5.94
N ALA A 99 9.30 6.39 -6.45
CA ALA A 99 9.87 7.59 -5.87
C ALA A 99 8.84 8.72 -5.86
N LEU A 100 8.52 9.25 -4.68
CA LEU A 100 7.82 10.51 -4.50
C LEU A 100 8.87 11.59 -4.20
N ARG A 101 8.77 12.73 -4.88
CA ARG A 101 9.61 13.91 -4.64
C ARG A 101 8.74 15.12 -4.36
N ALA A 102 9.03 15.83 -3.28
CA ALA A 102 8.50 17.16 -3.04
C ALA A 102 9.30 18.16 -3.89
N VAL A 103 8.63 18.85 -4.80
CA VAL A 103 9.25 19.85 -5.70
C VAL A 103 9.05 21.26 -5.17
N ALA A 104 7.86 21.54 -4.65
CA ALA A 104 7.47 22.80 -4.05
C ALA A 104 6.44 22.52 -2.95
N GLY A 105 6.00 23.58 -2.26
CA GLY A 105 5.15 23.46 -1.07
C GLY A 105 5.92 23.02 0.17
N GLU A 106 5.22 23.01 1.31
CA GLU A 106 5.78 22.65 2.61
C GLU A 106 4.89 21.64 3.34
N ALA A 107 5.53 20.77 4.13
CA ALA A 107 4.80 19.84 4.98
C ALA A 107 4.11 20.58 6.12
N ALA A 108 2.86 20.23 6.40
CA ALA A 108 2.10 20.68 7.56
C ALA A 108 1.73 19.48 8.46
N PRO A 109 2.72 18.85 9.14
CA PRO A 109 2.50 17.61 9.88
C PRO A 109 1.67 17.79 11.16
N ASP A 110 1.71 18.98 11.76
CA ASP A 110 1.08 19.29 13.05
C ASP A 110 -0.37 19.79 12.93
N LEU A 111 -1.05 19.51 11.83
CA LEU A 111 -2.46 19.86 11.62
C LEU A 111 -3.39 18.96 12.45
N ASN A 112 -3.25 19.00 13.78
CA ASN A 112 -4.13 18.35 14.74
C ASN A 112 -5.25 19.27 15.25
N ARG A 113 -5.49 20.40 14.59
CA ARG A 113 -6.49 21.39 15.02
C ARG A 113 -7.78 21.20 14.28
N TRP A 114 -8.79 20.63 14.94
CA TRP A 114 -10.24 20.80 14.73
C TRP A 114 -10.68 21.56 13.45
N GLY A 115 -10.37 21.04 12.26
CA GLY A 115 -10.80 21.62 10.98
C GLY A 115 -10.06 22.86 10.48
N ALA A 116 -8.82 23.13 10.90
CA ALA A 116 -8.01 24.16 10.23
C ALA A 116 -7.65 23.69 8.80
N PRO A 117 -8.04 24.43 7.75
CA PRO A 117 -7.69 24.05 6.38
C PRO A 117 -6.19 24.16 6.15
N LEU A 118 -5.67 23.38 5.20
CA LEU A 118 -4.32 23.56 4.67
C LEU A 118 -4.18 24.98 4.12
N GLY A 119 -3.08 25.66 4.48
CA GLY A 119 -2.70 26.92 3.84
C GLY A 119 -2.30 26.71 2.38
N GLU A 120 -2.22 27.80 1.63
CA GLU A 120 -1.72 27.76 0.24
C GLU A 120 -0.29 27.21 0.21
N GLY A 121 -0.04 26.19 -0.63
CA GLY A 121 1.25 25.51 -0.73
C GLY A 121 1.59 24.60 0.45
N GLN A 122 0.66 24.37 1.39
CA GLN A 122 0.85 23.39 2.47
C GLN A 122 0.27 22.04 2.09
N HIS A 123 0.97 20.98 2.45
CA HIS A 123 0.53 19.60 2.23
C HIS A 123 0.52 18.81 3.53
N SER A 124 -0.52 18.02 3.67
CA SER A 124 -0.76 17.14 4.81
C SER A 124 0.18 15.93 4.82
N ASN A 125 0.14 15.16 5.92
CA ASN A 125 0.78 13.85 5.97
C ASN A 125 0.07 12.83 5.05
N LEU A 126 0.77 11.73 4.79
CA LEU A 126 0.28 10.53 4.11
C LEU A 126 -0.15 9.47 5.13
N TYR A 127 -1.05 8.57 4.72
CA TYR A 127 -1.26 7.33 5.47
C TYR A 127 -0.24 6.25 5.11
N ARG A 128 0.18 6.22 3.84
CA ARG A 128 1.16 5.26 3.33
C ARG A 128 1.82 5.77 2.06
N PHE A 129 2.88 5.10 1.64
CA PHE A 129 3.40 5.17 0.29
C PHE A 129 3.79 3.76 -0.16
N GLY A 130 2.98 3.21 -1.05
CA GLY A 130 3.04 1.81 -1.44
C GLY A 130 2.42 1.54 -2.80
N ASN A 131 2.33 0.27 -3.16
CA ASN A 131 1.56 -0.20 -4.32
C ASN A 131 0.49 -1.21 -3.89
N ARG A 132 -0.66 -1.15 -4.55
CA ARG A 132 -1.74 -2.13 -4.38
C ARG A 132 -1.83 -3.08 -5.56
N PHE A 133 -2.25 -4.30 -5.27
CA PHE A 133 -2.40 -5.41 -6.19
C PHE A 133 -3.73 -6.13 -5.97
N THR A 134 -4.27 -6.67 -7.04
CA THR A 134 -5.33 -7.67 -7.06
C THR A 134 -4.69 -8.94 -7.61
N LEU A 135 -4.45 -9.91 -6.75
CA LEU A 135 -3.92 -11.21 -7.10
C LEU A 135 -5.05 -12.19 -7.41
N ASP A 136 -4.71 -13.24 -8.15
CA ASP A 136 -5.67 -14.29 -8.49
C ASP A 136 -6.28 -14.93 -7.24
N ALA A 137 -7.55 -15.31 -7.35
CA ALA A 137 -8.33 -15.87 -6.25
C ALA A 137 -7.78 -17.20 -5.70
N SER A 138 -6.98 -17.91 -6.49
CA SER A 138 -6.36 -19.17 -6.07
C SER A 138 -5.17 -19.00 -5.12
N LEU A 139 -4.61 -17.79 -4.98
CA LEU A 139 -3.42 -17.54 -4.15
C LEU A 139 -3.79 -17.31 -2.69
N THR A 140 -4.30 -18.35 -2.05
CA THR A 140 -4.95 -18.31 -0.72
C THR A 140 -3.98 -18.42 0.46
N GLU A 141 -2.73 -18.82 0.24
CA GLU A 141 -1.73 -19.02 1.30
C GLU A 141 -0.70 -17.89 1.27
N ALA A 142 -0.29 -17.40 2.44
CA ALA A 142 0.73 -16.38 2.59
C ALA A 142 1.84 -16.85 3.54
N ALA A 143 3.09 -16.82 3.07
CA ALA A 143 4.27 -17.10 3.89
C ALA A 143 5.23 -15.90 3.86
N TRP A 144 5.71 -15.42 5.01
CA TRP A 144 6.57 -14.24 5.06
C TRP A 144 7.73 -14.35 6.06
N TYR A 145 8.77 -13.57 5.78
CA TYR A 145 9.87 -13.31 6.69
C TYR A 145 9.82 -11.86 7.16
N GLY A 146 9.48 -11.63 8.41
CA GLY A 146 9.29 -10.30 8.98
C GLY A 146 8.63 -10.37 10.35
N ARG A 147 7.97 -9.30 10.80
CA ARG A 147 7.25 -9.34 12.08
C ARG A 147 5.97 -10.15 12.01
N GLY A 148 5.69 -10.92 13.06
CA GLY A 148 4.47 -11.73 13.14
C GLY A 148 4.30 -12.46 14.48
N PRO A 149 3.35 -13.41 14.57
CA PRO A 149 2.41 -13.80 13.51
C PRO A 149 1.24 -12.80 13.31
N GLY A 150 0.92 -12.02 14.34
CA GLY A 150 -0.23 -11.11 14.37
C GLY A 150 -0.01 -9.77 13.65
N GLU A 151 -1.08 -8.98 13.60
CA GLU A 151 -1.08 -7.61 13.08
C GLU A 151 -0.12 -6.70 13.86
N THR A 152 0.55 -5.82 13.12
CA THR A 152 1.48 -4.81 13.63
C THR A 152 1.21 -3.45 13.00
N ALA A 153 1.62 -2.37 13.64
CA ALA A 153 1.71 -1.03 13.04
C ALA A 153 3.11 -0.45 13.31
N THR A 154 3.51 0.58 12.56
CA THR A 154 4.86 1.16 12.71
C THR A 154 5.11 1.74 14.12
N ASP A 155 4.06 2.15 14.81
CA ASP A 155 4.05 2.58 16.22
C ASP A 155 3.58 1.50 17.22
N ARG A 156 3.27 0.29 16.74
CA ARG A 156 2.76 -0.84 17.54
C ARG A 156 3.28 -2.17 17.01
N ASN A 157 4.59 -2.40 17.12
CA ASN A 157 5.23 -3.64 16.65
C ASN A 157 6.28 -4.25 17.61
N ALA A 158 6.52 -3.63 18.78
CA ALA A 158 7.58 -4.04 19.71
C ALA A 158 7.45 -5.49 20.24
N THR A 159 6.24 -6.03 20.28
CA THR A 159 5.96 -7.41 20.74
C THR A 159 5.99 -8.45 19.62
N ALA A 160 6.05 -8.01 18.36
CA ALA A 160 6.07 -8.92 17.22
C ALA A 160 7.53 -9.23 16.85
N LEU A 161 7.88 -10.51 16.94
CA LEU A 161 9.23 -11.00 16.64
C LEU A 161 9.44 -11.08 15.13
N VAL A 162 10.68 -10.88 14.70
CA VAL A 162 11.08 -11.17 13.32
C VAL A 162 11.31 -12.66 13.19
N GLY A 163 10.62 -13.29 12.24
CA GLY A 163 10.63 -14.73 12.04
C GLY A 163 9.98 -15.14 10.73
N ARG A 164 9.91 -16.46 10.50
CA ARG A 164 9.15 -17.05 9.40
C ARG A 164 7.76 -17.43 9.91
N TYR A 165 6.75 -16.97 9.20
CA TYR A 165 5.36 -17.18 9.52
C TYR A 165 4.59 -17.57 8.26
N GLU A 166 3.49 -18.29 8.46
CA GLU A 166 2.55 -18.70 7.42
C GLU A 166 1.13 -18.50 7.94
N SER A 167 0.20 -18.23 7.03
CA SER A 167 -1.22 -18.02 7.33
C SER A 167 -2.02 -18.15 6.04
N ASP A 168 -3.26 -18.61 6.15
CA ASP A 168 -4.24 -18.36 5.10
C ASP A 168 -4.51 -16.86 4.98
N VAL A 169 -4.79 -16.38 3.77
CA VAL A 169 -5.10 -14.97 3.47
C VAL A 169 -6.32 -14.51 4.25
N GLU A 170 -7.30 -15.38 4.50
CA GLU A 170 -8.48 -15.05 5.29
C GLU A 170 -8.15 -14.72 6.75
N ASP A 171 -7.15 -15.40 7.32
CA ASP A 171 -6.72 -15.22 8.70
C ASP A 171 -5.81 -14.00 8.91
N LEU A 172 -5.33 -13.38 7.83
CA LEU A 172 -4.61 -12.11 7.88
C LEU A 172 -5.54 -10.93 8.20
N PHE A 173 -6.86 -11.07 8.00
CA PHE A 173 -7.85 -10.02 8.21
C PHE A 173 -8.31 -9.97 9.68
N THR A 174 -8.16 -8.80 10.31
CA THR A 174 -8.58 -8.62 11.72
C THR A 174 -10.02 -8.11 11.79
N LEU A 175 -10.87 -8.85 12.50
CA LEU A 175 -12.30 -8.58 12.66
C LEU A 175 -12.60 -7.47 13.68
N TYR A 176 -12.16 -6.24 13.41
CA TYR A 176 -12.56 -5.07 14.19
C TYR A 176 -14.08 -4.85 14.15
N ALA A 177 -14.69 -4.32 15.23
CA ALA A 177 -16.14 -4.13 15.29
C ALA A 177 -16.65 -3.29 14.10
N ARG A 178 -16.07 -2.10 13.92
CA ARG A 178 -16.24 -1.29 12.70
C ARG A 178 -15.18 -1.69 11.66
N PRO A 179 -15.54 -1.87 10.37
CA PRO A 179 -14.58 -1.97 9.29
C PRO A 179 -13.59 -0.80 9.30
N GLN A 180 -12.30 -1.12 9.24
CA GLN A 180 -11.20 -0.15 9.16
C GLN A 180 -9.94 -0.83 8.63
N HIS A 181 -8.89 -0.05 8.31
CA HIS A 181 -7.60 -0.64 7.93
C HIS A 181 -7.10 -1.59 9.03
N ASN A 182 -6.63 -2.75 8.58
CA ASN A 182 -6.14 -3.83 9.43
C ASN A 182 -5.20 -4.76 8.64
N GLY A 183 -4.66 -5.78 9.32
CA GLY A 183 -3.88 -6.86 8.75
C GLY A 183 -2.42 -6.53 8.41
N LEU A 184 -1.94 -5.33 8.74
CA LEU A 184 -0.59 -4.90 8.39
C LEU A 184 0.49 -5.75 9.11
N ARG A 185 1.49 -6.19 8.35
CA ARG A 185 2.73 -6.82 8.82
C ARG A 185 3.89 -5.89 8.50
N THR A 186 4.63 -5.48 9.53
CA THR A 186 5.75 -4.54 9.39
C THR A 186 7.11 -5.24 9.32
N ASP A 187 8.13 -4.52 8.86
CA ASP A 187 9.53 -4.97 8.76
C ASP A 187 9.68 -6.33 8.03
N VAL A 188 9.02 -6.46 6.88
CA VAL A 188 8.98 -7.67 6.06
C VAL A 188 10.04 -7.60 4.96
N HIS A 189 10.84 -8.66 4.85
CA HIS A 189 11.88 -8.80 3.83
C HIS A 189 11.35 -9.51 2.58
N GLU A 190 10.51 -10.53 2.78
CA GLU A 190 9.83 -11.27 1.71
C GLU A 190 8.44 -11.72 2.17
N VAL A 191 7.49 -11.72 1.24
CA VAL A 191 6.19 -12.40 1.36
C VAL A 191 5.90 -13.15 0.07
N THR A 192 5.48 -14.40 0.19
CA THR A 192 5.07 -15.26 -0.92
C THR A 192 3.60 -15.57 -0.79
N PHE A 193 2.85 -15.42 -1.88
CA PHE A 193 1.47 -15.86 -2.01
C PHE A 193 1.40 -17.05 -2.95
N THR A 194 0.87 -18.18 -2.48
CA THR A 194 0.79 -19.44 -3.23
C THR A 194 -0.64 -19.96 -3.28
N ASN A 195 -0.92 -20.76 -4.31
CA ASN A 195 -2.06 -21.65 -4.33
C ASN A 195 -1.73 -22.98 -3.64
N VAL A 196 -2.73 -23.85 -3.50
CA VAL A 196 -2.59 -25.19 -2.90
C VAL A 196 -1.62 -26.13 -3.62
N GLU A 197 -1.18 -25.78 -4.84
CA GLU A 197 -0.16 -26.53 -5.60
C GLU A 197 1.25 -25.97 -5.37
N GLY A 198 1.41 -24.92 -4.55
CA GLY A 198 2.68 -24.24 -4.31
C GLY A 198 3.10 -23.24 -5.39
N ALA A 199 2.31 -23.06 -6.45
CA ALA A 199 2.57 -22.05 -7.48
C ALA A 199 2.07 -20.68 -7.04
N GLY A 200 2.80 -19.62 -7.39
CA GLY A 200 2.43 -18.28 -6.96
C GLY A 200 3.45 -17.21 -7.30
N LEU A 201 3.55 -16.20 -6.44
CA LEU A 201 4.52 -15.13 -6.57
C LEU A 201 5.07 -14.65 -5.24
N ARG A 202 6.28 -14.13 -5.27
CA ARG A 202 6.97 -13.55 -4.13
C ARG A 202 7.19 -12.07 -4.36
N PHE A 203 6.96 -11.28 -3.32
CA PHE A 203 7.45 -9.92 -3.19
C PHE A 203 8.67 -9.93 -2.26
N SER A 204 9.78 -9.34 -2.67
CA SER A 204 11.02 -9.29 -1.89
C SER A 204 11.72 -7.93 -1.99
N THR A 205 12.53 -7.57 -1.00
CA THR A 205 13.40 -6.38 -1.06
C THR A 205 14.69 -6.62 -0.28
N ASP A 206 15.73 -5.84 -0.56
CA ASP A 206 17.01 -5.94 0.15
C ASP A 206 16.97 -5.22 1.52
N SER A 207 15.98 -4.34 1.75
CA SER A 207 15.70 -3.72 3.06
C SER A 207 14.49 -4.38 3.71
N THR A 208 13.43 -3.60 4.01
CA THR A 208 12.15 -4.08 4.49
C THR A 208 11.01 -3.26 3.87
N PHE A 209 9.86 -3.88 3.69
CA PHE A 209 8.58 -3.25 3.39
C PHE A 209 7.52 -3.67 4.42
N HIS A 210 6.29 -3.22 4.23
CA HIS A 210 5.12 -3.66 4.97
C HIS A 210 4.11 -4.25 4.01
N PHE A 211 3.34 -5.25 4.43
CA PHE A 211 2.25 -5.76 3.61
C PHE A 211 0.97 -5.94 4.40
N SER A 212 -0.14 -5.93 3.67
CA SER A 212 -1.45 -6.36 4.16
C SER A 212 -2.13 -7.13 3.04
N ALA A 213 -2.82 -8.21 3.34
CA ALA A 213 -3.60 -8.97 2.36
C ALA A 213 -4.97 -9.33 2.95
N ALA A 214 -6.01 -9.29 2.12
CA ALA A 214 -7.36 -9.68 2.50
C ALA A 214 -8.24 -9.96 1.27
N HIS A 215 -9.34 -10.69 1.49
CA HIS A 215 -10.44 -10.81 0.52
C HIS A 215 -11.39 -9.59 0.51
N HIS A 216 -10.97 -8.45 1.03
CA HIS A 216 -11.75 -7.21 1.02
C HIS A 216 -10.97 -6.08 0.35
N ARG A 217 -11.64 -5.35 -0.55
CA ARG A 217 -11.09 -4.10 -1.08
C ARG A 217 -10.93 -3.09 0.04
N MET A 218 -9.89 -2.26 -0.03
CA MET A 218 -9.69 -1.15 0.90
C MET A 218 -10.92 -0.24 0.97
N GLU A 219 -11.55 0.01 -0.18
CA GLU A 219 -12.75 0.85 -0.30
C GLU A 219 -13.97 0.26 0.43
N ALA A 220 -14.00 -1.05 0.66
CA ALA A 220 -15.06 -1.67 1.48
C ALA A 220 -14.88 -1.38 2.99
N LEU A 221 -13.66 -1.04 3.40
CA LEU A 221 -13.30 -0.72 4.79
C LEU A 221 -13.29 0.78 5.08
N ASP A 222 -13.38 1.63 4.05
CA ASP A 222 -13.30 3.09 4.15
C ASP A 222 -14.69 3.72 4.10
N PRO A 223 -15.21 4.26 5.22
CA PRO A 223 -16.50 4.91 5.21
C PRO A 223 -16.60 6.23 4.45
N GLY A 224 -15.48 6.77 3.98
CA GLY A 224 -15.40 8.13 3.49
C GLY A 224 -15.36 9.14 4.66
N PRO A 225 -15.65 10.42 4.39
CA PRO A 225 -15.58 11.47 5.41
C PRO A 225 -16.64 11.30 6.51
N ASP A 226 -17.81 10.77 6.17
CA ASP A 226 -18.84 10.43 7.16
C ASP A 226 -18.63 9.00 7.68
N LYS A 227 -18.03 8.90 8.87
CA LYS A 227 -17.79 7.63 9.57
C LYS A 227 -19.06 6.78 9.74
N ALA A 228 -20.25 7.41 9.77
CA ALA A 228 -21.53 6.75 9.96
C ALA A 228 -22.24 6.39 8.64
N ALA A 229 -21.74 6.84 7.48
CA ALA A 229 -22.45 6.70 6.21
C ALA A 229 -22.51 5.28 5.66
N VAL A 230 -21.54 4.42 5.99
CA VAL A 230 -21.49 3.03 5.51
C VAL A 230 -21.10 2.05 6.61
N GLN A 231 -21.34 0.76 6.31
CA GLN A 231 -21.18 -0.44 7.15
C GLN A 231 -20.63 -0.21 8.57
N SER A 232 -21.54 -0.17 9.55
CA SER A 232 -21.19 -0.03 10.97
C SER A 232 -20.55 -1.29 11.58
N HIS A 233 -20.62 -2.45 10.90
CA HIS A 233 -20.15 -3.72 11.45
C HIS A 233 -19.44 -4.60 10.42
N VAL A 234 -18.26 -5.14 10.77
CA VAL A 234 -17.44 -6.01 9.90
C VAL A 234 -18.15 -7.24 9.33
N ARG A 235 -19.15 -7.77 10.03
CA ARG A 235 -19.94 -8.93 9.59
C ARG A 235 -20.85 -8.63 8.39
N LEU A 236 -20.99 -7.35 8.02
CA LEU A 236 -21.74 -6.91 6.84
C LEU A 236 -20.85 -6.89 5.59
N LEU A 237 -19.53 -7.06 5.73
CA LEU A 237 -18.62 -7.12 4.59
C LEU A 237 -18.78 -8.46 3.86
N GLU A 238 -18.88 -8.38 2.55
CA GLU A 238 -18.83 -9.57 1.69
C GLU A 238 -17.39 -9.76 1.20
N PRO A 239 -16.73 -10.89 1.51
CA PRO A 239 -15.44 -11.21 0.92
C PRO A 239 -15.60 -11.33 -0.60
N LYS A 240 -14.54 -10.96 -1.32
CA LYS A 240 -14.43 -11.08 -2.77
C LYS A 240 -13.49 -12.22 -3.10
N ALA A 241 -13.70 -12.82 -4.27
CA ALA A 241 -12.87 -13.92 -4.75
C ALA A 241 -11.36 -13.57 -4.82
N PRO A 242 -10.91 -12.46 -5.44
CA PRO A 242 -9.48 -12.17 -5.54
C PRO A 242 -8.87 -11.76 -4.20
N VAL A 243 -7.53 -11.82 -4.14
CA VAL A 243 -6.76 -11.37 -2.97
C VAL A 243 -6.25 -9.96 -3.21
N PHE A 244 -6.64 -9.02 -2.34
CA PHE A 244 -6.16 -7.64 -2.40
C PHE A 244 -4.93 -7.49 -1.51
N VAL A 245 -3.81 -7.08 -2.11
CA VAL A 245 -2.52 -6.93 -1.43
C VAL A 245 -2.05 -5.49 -1.50
N ASN A 246 -1.52 -4.97 -0.40
CA ASN A 246 -0.71 -3.76 -0.40
C ASN A 246 0.74 -4.14 -0.08
N ILE A 247 1.68 -3.56 -0.83
CA ILE A 247 3.13 -3.61 -0.59
C ILE A 247 3.59 -2.17 -0.38
N ASP A 248 3.81 -1.81 0.88
CA ASP A 248 4.05 -0.45 1.33
C ASP A 248 5.51 -0.28 1.74
N GLY A 249 6.22 0.66 1.11
CA GLY A 249 7.57 1.03 1.58
C GLY A 249 7.53 1.85 2.86
N PHE A 250 6.46 2.62 3.04
CA PHE A 250 6.24 3.48 4.19
C PHE A 250 4.78 3.42 4.63
N HIS A 251 4.54 3.38 5.93
CA HIS A 251 3.19 3.41 6.50
C HIS A 251 3.17 4.22 7.80
N SER A 252 2.21 5.12 7.95
CA SER A 252 2.08 5.89 9.18
C SER A 252 1.57 5.01 10.33
N GLY A 253 1.88 5.42 11.56
CA GLY A 253 1.35 4.79 12.76
C GLY A 253 -0.17 4.85 12.85
N VAL A 254 -0.74 4.10 13.80
CA VAL A 254 -2.18 4.13 14.10
C VAL A 254 -2.54 5.06 15.25
N GLY A 255 -1.56 5.65 15.95
CA GLY A 255 -1.74 6.55 17.08
C GLY A 255 -2.14 5.82 18.36
N CYS A 256 -3.02 6.42 19.16
CA CYS A 256 -3.57 5.94 20.46
C CYS A 256 -3.09 6.72 21.71
N VAL A 257 -2.43 7.88 21.58
CA VAL A 257 -2.32 8.82 22.74
C VAL A 257 -3.72 9.20 23.23
N ASN A 258 -4.64 9.45 22.30
CA ASN A 258 -6.08 9.42 22.48
C ASN A 258 -6.77 9.12 21.12
N SER A 259 -8.10 9.06 21.11
CA SER A 259 -8.90 8.82 19.89
C SER A 259 -9.81 10.02 19.54
N TRP A 260 -9.43 11.24 19.92
CA TRP A 260 -10.25 12.47 19.73
C TRP A 260 -9.40 13.72 19.46
N GLY A 261 -8.25 13.56 18.81
CA GLY A 261 -7.44 14.69 18.31
C GLY A 261 -5.96 14.40 18.16
N ALA A 262 -5.42 13.41 18.87
CA ALA A 262 -4.00 13.09 18.79
C ALA A 262 -3.65 12.39 17.47
N LEU A 263 -2.62 12.91 16.80
CA LEU A 263 -1.91 12.23 15.73
C LEU A 263 -0.97 11.16 16.31
N PRO A 264 -0.46 10.21 15.49
CA PRO A 264 0.73 9.44 15.85
C PRO A 264 1.88 10.36 16.29
N LEU A 265 2.80 9.85 17.11
CA LEU A 265 4.00 10.61 17.47
C LEU A 265 4.78 11.00 16.19
N PRO A 266 5.50 12.14 16.16
CA PRO A 266 6.14 12.65 14.95
C PRO A 266 6.99 11.63 14.18
N GLU A 267 7.71 10.76 14.88
CA GLU A 267 8.55 9.70 14.30
C GLU A 267 7.76 8.60 13.56
N TYR A 268 6.45 8.51 13.77
CA TYR A 268 5.53 7.57 13.12
C TYR A 268 4.59 8.24 12.13
N GLN A 269 4.76 9.53 11.85
CA GLN A 269 4.03 10.24 10.80
C GLN A 269 4.75 10.12 9.46
N LEU A 270 4.03 10.38 8.37
CA LEU A 270 4.58 10.45 7.02
C LEU A 270 4.35 11.86 6.43
N PRO A 271 5.17 12.86 6.81
CA PRO A 271 5.02 14.22 6.28
C PRO A 271 5.21 14.29 4.78
N PHE A 272 4.60 15.28 4.12
CA PHE A 272 4.90 15.56 2.73
C PHE A 272 6.40 15.72 2.51
N GLY A 273 6.97 15.00 1.53
CA GLY A 273 8.41 14.95 1.36
C GLY A 273 8.88 13.89 0.36
N ASP A 274 10.18 13.63 0.41
CA ASP A 274 10.86 12.69 -0.47
C ASP A 274 10.79 11.26 0.09
N TYR A 275 10.24 10.35 -0.71
CA TYR A 275 10.16 8.93 -0.37
C TYR A 275 10.64 8.09 -1.53
N ARG A 276 11.37 7.01 -1.22
CA ARG A 276 11.77 6.03 -2.23
C ARG A 276 11.75 4.64 -1.64
N PHE A 277 11.12 3.70 -2.34
CA PHE A 277 11.19 2.29 -2.00
C PHE A 277 11.23 1.44 -3.26
N HIS A 278 11.76 0.23 -3.10
CA HIS A 278 11.98 -0.72 -4.17
C HIS A 278 11.64 -2.13 -3.68
N TYR A 279 11.08 -2.94 -4.57
CA TYR A 279 10.86 -4.37 -4.34
C TYR A 279 10.92 -5.14 -5.66
N ARG A 280 11.05 -6.45 -5.56
CA ARG A 280 11.02 -7.41 -6.67
C ARG A 280 9.75 -8.24 -6.59
N ILE A 281 9.23 -8.63 -7.74
CA ILE A 281 8.17 -9.61 -7.92
C ILE A 281 8.80 -10.80 -8.66
N GLU A 282 8.72 -11.97 -8.07
CA GLU A 282 9.35 -13.18 -8.61
C GLU A 282 8.30 -14.31 -8.69
N PRO A 283 8.24 -15.05 -9.81
CA PRO A 283 7.34 -16.19 -9.90
C PRO A 283 7.84 -17.31 -8.99
N VAL A 284 6.89 -18.00 -8.34
CA VAL A 284 7.14 -19.23 -7.60
C VAL A 284 6.48 -20.36 -8.38
N LEU A 285 7.29 -21.31 -8.84
CA LEU A 285 6.81 -22.47 -9.57
C LEU A 285 6.40 -23.55 -8.57
N ALA A 286 5.37 -24.33 -8.92
CA ALA A 286 5.03 -25.54 -8.17
C ALA A 286 6.22 -26.52 -8.22
N GLU A 287 6.39 -27.29 -7.14
CA GLU A 287 7.34 -28.42 -7.11
C GLU A 287 6.86 -29.61 -7.97
#